data_AF-A0A1I8IES2-F1
#
_entry.id   AF-A0A1I8IES2-F1
#
_cell.length_a   1.000
_cell.length_b   1.000
_cell.length_c   1.000
_cell.angle_alpha   90.00
_cell.angle_beta   90.00
_cell.angle_gamma   90.00
#
_symmetry.space_group_name_H-M   'P 1'
#
loop_
_entity.id
_entity.type
_entity.pdbx_description
1 polymer ?
#
loop_
_entity_poly.entity_id
_entity_poly.type
_entity_poly.pdbx_seq_one_letter_code
_entity_poly.pdbx_strand_id
1 'polypeptide(L)'
;SPQVFRTARKGWGIRTLHDIPKGAFICIYAGEVYNEETAVRYGTELGDEYQAELDLIEIMQMEKEGFERFAREPEDRVRFNSSSASGPVDLRTSWFGESHPYVMDAKQRGNLGRYMNHSCEPNCRVQSVFVKTHDPRFPETAFFALRRISAGEELCWDYSYEVGSVPGKELICYCSTPSCR
;
A
#
# COMPACT_ATOMS: atom_id res chain seq x y z
N SER A 1 22.13 -7.30 -0.27
CA SER A 1 21.51 -6.48 -1.31
C SER A 1 20.50 -7.30 -2.09
N PRO A 2 19.35 -6.72 -2.50
CA PRO A 2 18.37 -7.41 -3.35
C PRO A 2 18.94 -7.70 -4.74
N GLN A 3 18.44 -8.76 -5.37
CA GLN A 3 18.76 -9.11 -6.75
C GLN A 3 17.47 -9.19 -7.57
N VAL A 4 17.46 -8.54 -8.74
CA VAL A 4 16.39 -8.71 -9.74
C VAL A 4 16.58 -10.05 -10.44
N PHE A 5 15.51 -10.83 -10.60
CA PHE A 5 15.54 -12.13 -11.28
C PHE A 5 14.25 -12.38 -12.08
N ARG A 6 14.31 -13.30 -13.04
CA ARG A 6 13.13 -13.72 -13.80
C ARG A 6 12.39 -14.83 -13.06
N THR A 7 11.13 -14.60 -12.75
CA THR A 7 10.23 -15.60 -12.16
C THR A 7 9.64 -16.50 -13.25
N ALA A 8 9.05 -17.62 -12.86
CA ALA A 8 8.44 -18.56 -13.80
C ALA A 8 7.18 -17.97 -14.48
N ARG A 9 6.35 -17.20 -13.75
CA ARG A 9 5.00 -16.78 -14.21
C ARG A 9 4.63 -15.32 -13.97
N LYS A 10 5.40 -14.59 -13.16
CA LYS A 10 5.11 -13.20 -12.74
C LYS A 10 6.02 -12.17 -13.44
N GLY A 11 6.79 -12.59 -14.43
CA GLY A 11 7.78 -11.72 -15.08
C GLY A 11 9.01 -11.51 -14.20
N TRP A 12 9.42 -10.25 -14.01
CA TRP A 12 10.57 -9.91 -13.16
C TRP A 12 10.15 -9.84 -11.69
N GLY A 13 11.03 -10.28 -10.79
CA GLY A 13 10.85 -10.20 -9.35
C GLY A 13 12.13 -9.73 -8.68
N ILE A 14 12.07 -9.49 -7.37
CA ILE A 14 13.27 -9.30 -6.55
C ILE A 14 13.36 -10.39 -5.48
N ARG A 15 14.58 -10.84 -5.19
CA ARG A 15 14.86 -11.76 -4.09
C ARG A 15 16.02 -11.24 -3.25
N THR A 16 16.11 -11.71 -2.02
CA THR A 16 17.25 -11.42 -1.17
C THR A 16 18.40 -12.41 -1.40
N LEU A 17 19.65 -11.96 -1.29
CA LEU A 17 20.84 -12.82 -1.32
C LEU A 17 21.32 -13.24 0.08
N HIS A 18 20.74 -12.65 1.12
CA HIS A 18 21.07 -12.92 2.52
C HIS A 18 19.78 -13.02 3.34
N ASP A 19 19.88 -13.61 4.53
CA ASP A 19 18.75 -13.61 5.46
C ASP A 19 18.41 -12.18 5.89
N ILE A 20 17.12 -11.85 5.90
CA ILE A 20 16.58 -10.58 6.37
C ILE A 20 15.80 -10.85 7.67
N PRO A 21 16.12 -10.18 8.78
CA PRO A 21 15.39 -10.35 10.02
C PRO A 21 14.00 -9.69 9.94
N LYS A 22 13.06 -10.18 10.75
CA LYS A 22 11.73 -9.56 10.91
C LYS A 22 11.88 -8.10 11.31
N GLY A 23 11.07 -7.23 10.71
CA GLY A 23 11.06 -5.79 10.97
C GLY A 23 12.16 -5.00 10.27
N ALA A 24 13.06 -5.65 9.53
CA ALA A 24 14.08 -4.94 8.76
C ALA A 24 13.44 -4.11 7.64
N PHE A 25 13.97 -2.89 7.45
CA PHE A 25 13.70 -2.08 6.26
C PHE A 25 14.31 -2.74 5.02
N ILE A 26 13.57 -2.74 3.92
CA ILE A 26 14.00 -3.33 2.64
C ILE A 26 14.35 -2.21 1.65
N CYS A 27 13.36 -1.42 1.25
CA CYS A 27 13.51 -0.27 0.38
C CYS A 27 12.26 0.62 0.45
N ILE A 28 12.34 1.81 -0.12
CA ILE A 28 11.16 2.61 -0.47
C ILE A 28 10.62 2.13 -1.83
N TYR A 29 9.32 2.22 -2.05
CA TYR A 29 8.74 2.31 -3.38
C TYR A 29 8.94 3.76 -3.84
N ALA A 30 9.58 3.95 -4.99
CA ALA A 30 9.84 5.29 -5.51
C ALA A 30 9.38 5.38 -6.96
N GLY A 31 8.71 6.48 -7.28
CA GLY A 31 8.20 6.81 -8.60
C GLY A 31 7.87 8.29 -8.73
N GLU A 32 7.10 8.63 -9.74
CA GLU A 32 6.51 9.96 -9.91
C GLU A 32 5.18 10.03 -9.15
N VAL A 33 4.89 11.16 -8.52
CA VAL A 33 3.63 11.36 -7.78
C VAL A 33 2.64 12.10 -8.66
N TYR A 34 1.47 11.51 -8.85
CA TYR A 34 0.38 12.05 -9.66
C TYR A 34 -0.87 12.27 -8.82
N ASN A 35 -1.68 13.25 -9.22
CA ASN A 35 -3.07 13.30 -8.76
C ASN A 35 -3.88 12.20 -9.45
N GLU A 36 -5.09 11.94 -8.95
CA GLU A 36 -5.99 10.91 -9.47
C GLU A 36 -6.22 11.04 -11.00
N GLU A 37 -6.58 12.23 -11.49
CA GLU A 37 -6.86 12.45 -12.92
C GLU A 37 -5.67 12.02 -13.80
N THR A 38 -4.45 12.41 -13.42
CA THR A 38 -3.24 12.06 -14.16
C THR A 38 -2.93 10.57 -14.05
N ALA A 39 -3.12 9.98 -12.87
CA ALA A 39 -2.92 8.55 -12.64
C ALA A 39 -3.87 7.69 -13.49
N VAL A 40 -5.16 8.03 -13.55
CA VAL A 40 -6.17 7.34 -14.37
C VAL A 40 -5.83 7.46 -15.86
N ARG A 41 -5.46 8.66 -16.32
CA ARG A 41 -5.06 8.87 -17.72
C ARG A 41 -3.87 7.99 -18.09
N TYR A 42 -2.79 8.03 -17.31
CA TYR A 42 -1.60 7.23 -17.60
C TYR A 42 -1.80 5.73 -17.37
N GLY A 43 -2.61 5.33 -16.40
CA GLY A 43 -3.00 3.93 -16.21
C GLY A 43 -3.74 3.37 -17.43
N THR A 44 -4.60 4.19 -18.05
CA THR A 44 -5.32 3.83 -19.28
C THR A 44 -4.40 3.78 -20.51
N GLU A 45 -3.51 4.75 -20.66
CA GLU A 45 -2.66 4.88 -21.86
C GLU A 45 -1.42 3.97 -21.83
N LEU A 46 -0.81 3.77 -20.66
CA LEU A 46 0.49 3.12 -20.50
C LEU A 46 0.43 1.84 -19.66
N GLY A 47 -0.67 1.61 -18.94
CA GLY A 47 -0.83 0.53 -17.95
C GLY A 47 -0.57 1.02 -16.53
N ASP A 48 -1.32 0.44 -15.59
CA ASP A 48 -1.40 0.81 -14.17
C ASP A 48 -0.59 -0.12 -13.25
N GLU A 49 0.22 -1.03 -13.80
CA GLU A 49 0.83 -2.15 -13.05
C GLU A 49 1.88 -1.73 -12.02
N TYR A 50 2.26 -0.45 -12.04
CA TYR A 50 3.25 0.16 -11.15
C TYR A 50 2.68 1.33 -10.36
N GLN A 51 1.36 1.45 -10.28
CA GLN A 51 0.67 2.46 -9.49
C GLN A 51 0.43 1.96 -8.06
N ALA A 52 0.65 2.82 -7.08
CA ALA A 52 0.38 2.59 -5.66
C ALA A 52 -0.23 3.83 -5.04
N GLU A 53 -1.39 3.70 -4.39
CA GLU A 53 -2.09 4.82 -3.75
C GLU A 53 -1.39 5.26 -2.46
N LEU A 54 -1.31 6.58 -2.27
CA LEU A 54 -0.78 7.20 -1.05
C LEU A 54 -1.95 7.50 -0.09
N ASP A 55 -2.59 6.44 0.40
CA ASP A 55 -3.75 6.56 1.30
C ASP A 55 -3.41 6.37 2.78
N LEU A 56 -2.59 7.28 3.33
CA LEU A 56 -2.30 7.23 4.76
C LEU A 56 -3.56 7.42 5.62
N ILE A 57 -4.48 8.29 5.20
CA ILE A 57 -5.62 8.69 6.02
C ILE A 57 -6.56 7.50 6.24
N GLU A 58 -6.87 6.76 5.18
CA GLU A 58 -7.71 5.57 5.28
C GLU A 58 -7.03 4.48 6.12
N ILE A 59 -5.73 4.23 5.90
CA ILE A 59 -4.95 3.27 6.69
C ILE A 59 -5.02 3.60 8.19
N MET A 60 -4.84 4.88 8.57
CA MET A 60 -4.90 5.30 9.98
C MET A 60 -6.28 5.12 10.60
N GLN A 61 -7.36 5.30 9.82
CA GLN A 61 -8.73 5.08 10.30
C GLN A 61 -8.98 3.59 10.59
N MET A 62 -8.60 2.71 9.67
CA MET A 62 -8.77 1.26 9.85
C MET A 62 -8.02 0.73 11.08
N GLU A 63 -6.79 1.22 11.33
CA GLU A 63 -6.04 0.88 12.53
C GLU A 63 -6.71 1.39 13.81
N LYS A 64 -7.24 2.62 13.79
CA LYS A 64 -7.95 3.23 14.92
C LYS A 64 -9.21 2.44 15.27
N GLU A 65 -10.07 2.14 14.30
CA GLU A 65 -11.28 1.34 14.51
C GLU A 65 -10.95 -0.03 15.12
N GLY A 66 -9.83 -0.63 14.68
CA GLY A 66 -9.34 -1.88 15.22
C GLY A 66 -8.84 -1.82 16.66
N PHE A 67 -8.49 -0.64 17.17
CA PHE A 67 -8.11 -0.42 18.56
C PHE A 67 -9.32 -0.03 19.43
N GLU A 68 -10.21 0.82 18.91
CA GLU A 68 -11.41 1.30 19.62
C GLU A 68 -12.37 0.18 19.99
N ARG A 69 -12.45 -0.90 19.19
CA ARG A 69 -13.24 -2.10 19.55
C ARG A 69 -12.82 -2.75 20.88
N PHE A 70 -11.65 -2.41 21.41
CA PHE A 70 -11.15 -2.88 22.71
C PHE A 70 -11.10 -1.78 23.78
N ALA A 71 -11.43 -0.53 23.45
CA ALA A 71 -11.47 0.55 24.41
C ALA A 71 -12.72 0.39 25.31
N ARG A 72 -12.54 0.46 26.63
CA ARG A 72 -13.67 0.55 27.56
C ARG A 72 -14.27 1.94 27.44
N GLU A 73 -15.58 2.00 27.20
CA GLU A 73 -16.35 3.24 27.25
C GLU A 73 -16.17 3.89 28.64
N PRO A 74 -15.67 5.13 28.73
CA PRO A 74 -15.60 5.83 30.00
C PRO A 74 -17.03 6.15 30.50
N GLU A 75 -17.26 5.88 31.79
CA GLU A 75 -18.58 6.01 32.44
C GLU A 75 -19.11 7.47 32.44
N ASP A 76 -18.23 8.45 32.24
CA ASP A 76 -18.55 9.88 32.24
C ASP A 76 -18.53 10.47 30.82
N ARG A 77 -19.53 10.13 29.99
CA ARG A 77 -19.76 10.86 28.74
C ARG A 77 -20.46 12.20 29.02
N VAL A 78 -19.71 13.30 29.00
CA VAL A 78 -20.28 14.65 28.82
C VAL A 78 -20.96 14.69 27.45
N ARG A 79 -22.30 14.80 27.43
CA ARG A 79 -23.07 14.91 26.19
C ARG A 79 -22.77 16.26 25.52
N PHE A 80 -21.84 16.27 24.59
CA PHE A 80 -21.79 17.32 23.58
C PHE A 80 -22.92 17.08 22.58
N ASN A 81 -23.85 18.04 22.49
CA ASN A 81 -24.85 18.08 21.43
C ASN A 81 -24.13 18.43 20.11
N SER A 82 -23.57 17.42 19.43
CA SER A 82 -23.22 17.53 18.02
C SER A 82 -24.45 17.12 17.20
N SER A 83 -25.10 18.11 16.63
CA SER A 83 -26.15 17.92 15.61
C SER A 83 -25.70 16.94 14.53
N SER A 84 -26.49 15.88 14.37
CA SER A 84 -26.65 14.98 13.22
C SER A 84 -25.80 15.26 11.97
N ALA A 85 -24.73 14.49 11.79
CA ALA A 85 -24.25 14.08 10.48
C ALA A 85 -24.07 12.55 10.53
N SER A 86 -25.06 11.82 10.03
CA SER A 86 -25.06 10.36 9.94
C SER A 86 -24.34 9.93 8.67
N GLY A 87 -23.04 9.71 8.76
CA GLY A 87 -22.21 9.13 7.71
C GLY A 87 -20.74 9.10 8.14
N PRO A 88 -19.91 8.18 7.63
CA PRO A 88 -18.47 8.26 7.82
C PRO A 88 -18.00 9.62 7.30
N VAL A 89 -17.33 10.39 8.15
CA VAL A 89 -16.77 11.68 7.76
C VAL A 89 -15.60 11.39 6.83
N ASP A 90 -15.68 11.86 5.59
CA ASP A 90 -14.54 11.87 4.68
C ASP A 90 -13.48 12.83 5.25
N LEU A 91 -12.55 12.25 6.03
CA LEU A 91 -11.50 13.01 6.70
C LEU A 91 -10.58 13.69 5.68
N ARG A 92 -10.37 13.08 4.52
CA ARG A 92 -9.51 13.65 3.47
C ARG A 92 -10.10 14.94 2.93
N THR A 93 -11.38 14.91 2.53
CA THR A 93 -12.07 16.12 2.08
C THR A 93 -12.12 17.16 3.20
N SER A 94 -12.35 16.74 4.45
CA SER A 94 -12.44 17.67 5.57
C SER A 94 -11.10 18.37 5.90
N TRP A 95 -9.96 17.68 5.76
CA TRP A 95 -8.64 18.22 6.14
C TRP A 95 -7.95 18.92 4.97
N PHE A 96 -8.12 18.41 3.75
CA PHE A 96 -7.37 18.83 2.58
C PHE A 96 -8.23 19.43 1.48
N GLY A 97 -9.56 19.34 1.55
CA GLY A 97 -10.46 19.80 0.49
C GLY A 97 -10.41 18.93 -0.78
N GLU A 98 -9.76 17.77 -0.71
CA GLU A 98 -9.59 16.81 -1.80
C GLU A 98 -10.20 15.47 -1.37
N SER A 99 -10.92 14.81 -2.27
CA SER A 99 -11.55 13.51 -1.99
C SER A 99 -10.64 12.32 -2.26
N HIS A 100 -9.68 12.44 -3.17
CA HIS A 100 -8.91 11.30 -3.67
C HIS A 100 -7.42 11.35 -3.30
N PRO A 101 -6.76 10.19 -3.11
CA PRO A 101 -5.33 10.12 -2.89
C PRO A 101 -4.49 10.54 -4.08
N TYR A 102 -3.27 10.98 -3.76
CA TYR A 102 -2.19 10.98 -4.72
C TYR A 102 -1.73 9.54 -4.98
N VAL A 103 -1.25 9.29 -6.19
CA VAL A 103 -0.80 7.97 -6.64
C VAL A 103 0.68 8.06 -6.98
N MET A 104 1.47 7.11 -6.47
CA MET A 104 2.85 6.93 -6.86
C MET A 104 2.93 5.96 -8.06
N ASP A 105 3.53 6.40 -9.16
CA ASP A 105 3.66 5.63 -10.39
C ASP A 105 5.15 5.41 -10.75
N ALA A 106 5.56 4.14 -10.79
CA ALA A 106 6.93 3.74 -11.11
C ALA A 106 7.12 3.20 -12.54
N LYS A 107 6.20 3.47 -13.47
CA LYS A 107 6.23 2.96 -14.86
C LYS A 107 7.44 3.45 -15.63
N GLN A 108 7.64 4.78 -15.67
CA GLN A 108 8.71 5.43 -16.45
C GLN A 108 9.97 5.65 -15.62
N ARG A 109 9.81 6.06 -14.37
CA ARG A 109 10.90 6.32 -13.43
C ARG A 109 10.58 5.65 -12.11
N GLY A 110 11.46 4.79 -11.64
CA GLY A 110 11.30 4.16 -10.34
C GLY A 110 12.54 3.40 -9.91
N ASN A 111 12.57 2.99 -8.66
CA ASN A 111 13.69 2.24 -8.10
C ASN A 111 13.45 0.71 -8.16
N LEU A 112 14.28 -0.07 -7.46
CA LEU A 112 14.15 -1.53 -7.40
C LEU A 112 12.81 -2.03 -6.82
N GLY A 113 12.13 -1.21 -6.01
CA GLY A 113 10.85 -1.57 -5.38
C GLY A 113 9.74 -1.88 -6.38
N ARG A 114 9.79 -1.29 -7.59
CA ARG A 114 8.83 -1.55 -8.68
C ARG A 114 8.77 -3.02 -9.12
N TYR A 115 9.79 -3.81 -8.81
CA TYR A 115 9.87 -5.23 -9.17
C TYR A 115 9.43 -6.17 -8.05
N MET A 116 8.93 -5.67 -6.92
CA MET A 116 8.35 -6.51 -5.87
C MET A 116 6.98 -7.00 -6.31
N ASN A 117 6.84 -8.30 -6.52
CA ASN A 117 5.59 -8.91 -6.97
C ASN A 117 4.55 -9.03 -5.85
N HIS A 118 3.31 -9.25 -6.27
CA HIS A 118 2.22 -9.57 -5.37
C HIS A 118 2.37 -10.97 -4.72
N SER A 119 1.94 -11.09 -3.47
CA SER A 119 1.55 -12.35 -2.85
C SER A 119 0.37 -12.16 -1.91
N CYS A 120 -0.58 -13.11 -1.89
CA CYS A 120 -1.68 -13.14 -0.92
C CYS A 120 -1.23 -13.52 0.50
N GLU A 121 -0.04 -14.12 0.65
CA GLU A 121 0.65 -14.34 1.93
C GLU A 121 2.05 -13.67 1.87
N PRO A 122 2.10 -12.33 1.88
CA PRO A 122 3.33 -11.60 1.64
C PRO A 122 4.33 -11.77 2.78
N ASN A 123 5.62 -11.60 2.46
CA ASN A 123 6.69 -11.52 3.45
C ASN A 123 7.16 -10.08 3.72
N CYS A 124 6.64 -9.11 2.97
CA CYS A 124 6.87 -7.68 3.15
C CYS A 124 5.55 -6.94 3.38
N ARG A 125 5.57 -5.94 4.26
CA ARG A 125 4.47 -4.98 4.46
C ARG A 125 4.88 -3.60 4.00
N VAL A 126 3.90 -2.81 3.60
CA VAL A 126 4.05 -1.37 3.36
C VAL A 126 3.83 -0.61 4.67
N GLN A 127 4.61 0.45 4.86
CA GLN A 127 4.42 1.44 5.91
C GLN A 127 4.69 2.83 5.34
N SER A 128 3.77 3.75 5.57
CA SER A 128 3.94 5.18 5.32
C SER A 128 4.98 5.77 6.28
N VAL A 129 6.03 6.41 5.75
CA VAL A 129 7.07 7.07 6.56
C VAL A 129 7.30 8.51 6.12
N PHE A 130 7.65 9.38 7.08
CA PHE A 130 7.92 10.79 6.85
C PHE A 130 9.39 11.06 7.10
N VAL A 131 10.10 11.54 6.06
CA VAL A 131 11.54 11.82 6.14
C VAL A 131 11.82 13.28 5.79
N LYS A 132 11.31 13.75 4.65
CA LYS A 132 11.62 15.09 4.10
C LYS A 132 10.49 16.09 4.32
N THR A 133 9.26 15.60 4.36
CA THR A 133 8.05 16.39 4.56
C THR A 133 7.23 15.78 5.70
N HIS A 134 6.44 16.60 6.37
CA HIS A 134 5.43 16.17 7.34
C HIS A 134 4.01 16.33 6.78
N ASP A 135 3.88 16.62 5.48
CA ASP A 135 2.58 16.71 4.80
C ASP A 135 1.99 15.30 4.65
N PRO A 136 0.86 14.98 5.32
CA PRO A 136 0.29 13.64 5.30
C PRO A 136 -0.20 13.16 3.93
N ARG A 137 -0.29 14.06 2.95
CA ARG A 137 -0.63 13.73 1.56
C ARG A 137 0.53 13.08 0.80
N PHE A 138 1.76 13.23 1.29
CA PHE A 138 2.97 12.78 0.61
C PHE A 138 3.89 11.93 1.53
N PRO A 139 3.39 10.83 2.11
CA PRO A 139 4.25 9.88 2.79
C PRO A 139 5.16 9.16 1.79
N GLU A 140 6.33 8.73 2.25
CA GLU A 140 7.15 7.77 1.52
C GLU A 140 6.61 6.36 1.78
N THR A 141 6.40 5.58 0.73
CA THR A 141 5.97 4.18 0.82
C THR A 141 7.18 3.29 1.12
N ALA A 142 7.31 2.76 2.33
CA ALA A 142 8.45 1.95 2.74
C ALA A 142 8.09 0.47 2.97
N PHE A 143 8.94 -0.44 2.51
CA PHE A 143 8.78 -1.87 2.71
C PHE A 143 9.57 -2.37 3.92
N PHE A 144 8.90 -3.16 4.76
CA PHE A 144 9.50 -3.83 5.92
C PHE A 144 9.20 -5.33 5.93
N ALA A 145 10.15 -6.13 6.41
CA ALA A 145 9.97 -7.58 6.52
C ALA A 145 8.93 -7.94 7.60
N LEU A 146 7.90 -8.71 7.24
CA LEU A 146 6.86 -9.20 8.15
C LEU A 146 7.34 -10.34 9.05
N ARG A 147 8.30 -11.12 8.55
CA ARG A 147 8.93 -12.26 9.21
C ARG A 147 10.41 -12.30 8.85
N ARG A 148 11.16 -13.26 9.41
CA ARG A 148 12.47 -13.61 8.85
C ARG A 148 12.29 -14.11 7.41
N ILE A 149 13.10 -13.59 6.49
CA ILE A 149 13.11 -13.97 5.08
C ILE A 149 14.48 -14.57 4.79
N SER A 150 14.52 -15.80 4.28
CA SER A 150 15.75 -16.54 4.01
C SER A 150 16.40 -16.05 2.71
N ALA A 151 17.72 -16.20 2.62
CA ALA A 151 18.44 -16.01 1.37
C ALA A 151 17.81 -16.82 0.22
N GLY A 152 17.58 -16.18 -0.92
CA GLY A 152 16.97 -16.77 -2.11
C GLY A 152 15.44 -16.62 -2.19
N GLU A 153 14.75 -16.30 -1.09
CA GLU A 153 13.30 -16.04 -1.12
C GLU A 153 12.98 -14.77 -1.92
N GLU A 154 11.92 -14.84 -2.73
CA GLU A 154 11.34 -13.68 -3.42
C GLU A 154 10.71 -12.73 -2.38
N LEU A 155 10.90 -11.42 -2.56
CA LEU A 155 10.28 -10.40 -1.73
C LEU A 155 8.96 -9.98 -2.38
N CYS A 156 7.86 -10.18 -1.65
CA CYS A 156 6.50 -9.94 -2.13
C CYS A 156 5.70 -9.11 -1.12
N TRP A 157 4.76 -8.31 -1.62
CA TRP A 157 3.82 -7.53 -0.81
C TRP A 157 2.37 -7.74 -1.29
N ASP A 158 1.39 -7.36 -0.46
CA ASP A 158 -0.02 -7.39 -0.87
C ASP A 158 -0.30 -6.13 -1.69
N TYR A 159 -0.81 -6.29 -2.92
CA TYR A 159 -1.11 -5.15 -3.79
C TYR A 159 -2.44 -4.51 -3.42
N SER A 160 -3.20 -5.11 -2.49
CA SER A 160 -4.51 -4.64 -2.05
C SER A 160 -5.51 -4.48 -3.21
N TYR A 161 -5.35 -5.26 -4.28
CA TYR A 161 -6.32 -5.29 -5.36
C TYR A 161 -7.61 -5.95 -4.89
N GLU A 162 -8.72 -5.22 -4.99
CA GLU A 162 -10.06 -5.76 -4.80
C GLU A 162 -10.54 -6.47 -6.07
N VAL A 163 -10.99 -7.72 -5.94
CA VAL A 163 -11.51 -8.50 -7.07
C VAL A 163 -12.78 -7.83 -7.61
N GLY A 164 -12.74 -7.45 -8.88
CA GLY A 164 -13.87 -6.80 -9.57
C GLY A 164 -13.92 -5.28 -9.44
N SER A 165 -12.90 -4.63 -8.85
CA SER A 165 -12.82 -3.17 -8.76
C SER A 165 -12.71 -2.48 -10.12
N VAL A 166 -12.12 -3.15 -11.11
CA VAL A 166 -11.98 -2.64 -12.48
C VAL A 166 -12.86 -3.45 -13.43
N PRO A 167 -13.95 -2.85 -13.97
CA PRO A 167 -14.84 -3.53 -14.90
C PRO A 167 -14.11 -4.07 -16.13
N GLY A 168 -14.26 -5.36 -16.40
CA GLY A 168 -13.68 -6.02 -17.59
C GLY A 168 -12.20 -6.36 -17.50
N LYS A 169 -11.53 -6.13 -16.37
CA LYS A 169 -10.13 -6.51 -16.14
C LYS A 169 -10.06 -7.80 -15.32
N GLU A 170 -9.57 -8.88 -15.92
CA GLU A 170 -9.30 -10.14 -15.24
C GLU A 170 -7.79 -10.34 -15.08
N LEU A 171 -7.31 -10.35 -13.84
CA LEU A 171 -5.92 -10.65 -13.50
C LEU A 171 -5.85 -11.94 -12.69
N ILE A 172 -5.16 -12.94 -13.21
CA ILE A 172 -4.95 -14.21 -12.50
C ILE A 172 -3.75 -14.07 -11.57
N CYS A 173 -3.95 -14.33 -10.27
CA CYS A 173 -2.87 -14.34 -9.30
C CYS A 173 -2.01 -15.61 -9.43
N TYR A 174 -0.69 -15.44 -9.52
CA TYR A 174 0.30 -16.53 -9.61
C TYR A 174 1.24 -16.57 -8.40
N CYS A 175 0.76 -16.17 -7.21
CA CYS A 175 1.58 -16.17 -6.00
C CYS A 175 1.79 -17.56 -5.38
N SER A 176 1.01 -18.56 -5.81
CA SER A 176 1.11 -19.97 -5.41
C SER A 176 0.83 -20.27 -3.94
N THR A 177 0.27 -19.32 -3.18
CA THR A 177 -0.12 -19.55 -1.78
C THR A 177 -1.41 -20.37 -1.71
N PRO A 178 -1.58 -21.25 -0.71
CA PRO A 178 -2.82 -22.03 -0.56
C PRO A 178 -4.08 -21.17 -0.38
N SER A 179 -3.96 -19.99 0.24
CA SER A 179 -5.07 -19.04 0.43
C SER A 179 -5.09 -17.93 -0.63
N CYS A 180 -4.71 -18.24 -1.87
CA CYS A 180 -4.72 -17.27 -2.97
C CYS A 180 -6.14 -16.75 -3.23
N ARG A 181 -6.26 -15.43 -3.42
CA ARG A 181 -7.50 -14.74 -3.80
C ARG A 181 -7.53 -14.48 -5.30
#